data_AF-A0A4Z0N686-F1
#
_entry.id   AF-A0A4Z0N686-F1
#
_cell.length_a   1.000
_cell.length_b   1.000
_cell.length_c   1.000
_cell.angle_alpha   90.00
_cell.angle_beta   90.00
_cell.angle_gamma   90.00
#
_symmetry.space_group_name_H-M   'P 1'
#
loop_
_entity.id
_entity.type
_entity.pdbx_description
1 polymer ?
#
loop_
_entity_poly.entity_id
_entity_poly.type
_entity_poly.pdbx_seq_one_letter_code
_entity_poly.pdbx_strand_id
1 'polypeptide(L)'
;MKVIGRVLVAMIAAVAALFVGTGTSHAGLDNELSLVDGGGRTMTVQQWDTFLNGVFPLDRNRLTREWFHSGKAVYSVVGPGADEFAGTLELGYQVGFPWSLGVGINFSYTTPNILLDDANISPTGFNPLGSVITPNLFPGVSISADLGNGPGIQEVATFSVDVSGPNGSVAVANAHGTVTGAAGGVLLRPFARLISKAGDSVTTYGEPWNMN
;
A
#
# COMPACT_ATOMS: atom_id res chain seq x y z
N MET A 1 47.12 40.04 8.20
CA MET A 1 46.43 39.25 7.14
C MET A 1 45.74 37.97 7.64
N LYS A 2 46.29 37.22 8.61
CA LYS A 2 45.67 35.95 9.08
C LYS A 2 44.34 36.10 9.84
N VAL A 3 44.12 37.21 10.56
CA VAL A 3 42.88 37.44 11.34
C VAL A 3 41.70 37.80 10.43
N ILE A 4 41.91 38.67 9.44
CA ILE A 4 40.89 39.07 8.47
C ILE A 4 40.40 37.86 7.65
N GLY A 5 41.32 36.97 7.23
CA GLY A 5 40.94 35.74 6.52
C GLY A 5 40.10 34.79 7.36
N ARG A 6 40.38 34.67 8.67
CA ARG A 6 39.59 33.83 9.59
C ARG A 6 38.18 34.39 9.84
N VAL A 7 38.06 35.71 9.95
CA VAL A 7 36.75 36.38 10.09
C VAL A 7 35.92 36.22 8.81
N LEU A 8 36.55 36.34 7.64
CA LEU A 8 35.87 36.14 6.36
C LEU A 8 35.34 34.71 6.20
N VAL A 9 36.16 33.70 6.55
CA VAL A 9 35.76 32.29 6.49
C VAL A 9 34.63 32.00 7.49
N ALA A 10 34.68 32.57 8.70
CA ALA A 10 33.61 32.42 9.69
C ALA A 10 32.28 33.03 9.21
N MET A 11 32.32 34.20 8.55
CA MET A 11 31.12 34.80 7.95
C MET A 11 30.57 33.96 6.79
N ILE A 12 31.42 33.43 5.92
CA ILE A 12 30.98 32.56 4.82
C ILE A 12 30.35 31.29 5.37
N ALA A 13 30.92 30.69 6.41
CA ALA A 13 30.35 29.50 7.06
C ALA A 13 29.00 29.79 7.75
N ALA A 14 28.86 30.95 8.40
CA ALA A 14 27.60 31.37 9.02
C ALA A 14 26.50 31.63 7.98
N VAL A 15 26.85 32.26 6.85
CA VAL A 15 25.93 32.49 5.72
C VAL A 15 25.58 31.16 5.05
N ALA A 16 26.53 30.24 4.86
CA ALA A 16 26.27 28.91 4.32
C ALA A 16 25.35 28.08 5.23
N ALA A 17 25.50 28.20 6.55
CA ALA A 17 24.63 27.51 7.52
C ALA A 17 23.17 28.00 7.46
N LEU A 18 22.91 29.25 7.07
CA LEU A 18 21.55 29.75 6.81
C LEU A 18 20.90 29.09 5.57
N PHE A 19 21.68 28.55 4.65
CA PHE A 19 21.20 27.81 3.47
C PHE A 19 21.09 26.29 3.69
N VAL A 20 21.54 25.78 4.85
CA VAL A 20 21.35 24.36 5.22
C VAL A 20 19.99 24.20 5.90
N GLY A 21 18.96 24.10 5.05
CA GLY A 21 17.76 23.30 5.31
C GLY A 21 16.90 23.68 6.52
N THR A 22 16.12 24.74 6.40
CA THR A 22 14.78 24.68 6.98
C THR A 22 14.01 23.63 6.17
N GLY A 23 13.81 22.43 6.73
CA GLY A 23 12.86 21.49 6.17
C GLY A 23 11.51 22.20 6.12
N THR A 24 11.05 22.57 4.94
CA THR A 24 9.71 23.12 4.74
C THR A 24 8.74 21.99 5.05
N SER A 25 8.19 21.97 6.27
CA SER A 25 6.99 21.20 6.56
C SER A 25 5.89 21.77 5.67
N HIS A 26 5.59 21.06 4.58
CA HIS A 26 4.51 21.38 3.67
C HIS A 26 3.18 21.24 4.44
N ALA A 27 2.68 22.37 4.95
CA ALA A 27 1.29 22.52 5.32
C ALA A 27 0.55 23.01 4.06
N GLY A 28 0.23 22.09 3.16
CA GLY A 28 -0.16 22.38 1.78
C GLY A 28 -1.48 21.75 1.40
N LEU A 29 -2.28 22.49 0.63
CA LEU A 29 -3.40 21.93 -0.11
C LEU A 29 -2.81 21.08 -1.26
N ASP A 30 -3.10 19.79 -1.26
CA ASP A 30 -2.61 18.87 -2.27
C ASP A 30 -3.52 18.88 -3.51
N ASN A 31 -4.83 18.84 -3.28
CA ASN A 31 -5.85 18.82 -4.34
C ASN A 31 -7.24 19.16 -3.78
N GLU A 32 -8.11 19.63 -4.66
CA GLU A 32 -9.50 19.96 -4.34
C GLU A 32 -10.44 19.72 -5.52
N LEU A 33 -11.71 19.48 -5.22
CA LEU A 33 -12.77 19.42 -6.22
C LEU A 33 -14.08 19.97 -5.64
N SER A 34 -14.85 20.66 -6.49
CA SER A 34 -16.17 21.16 -6.17
C SER A 34 -17.25 20.58 -7.07
N LEU A 35 -18.45 20.40 -6.52
CA LEU A 35 -19.65 19.92 -7.19
C LEU A 35 -20.85 20.76 -6.72
N VAL A 36 -21.74 21.14 -7.64
CA VAL A 36 -23.06 21.66 -7.26
C VAL A 36 -24.02 20.49 -7.13
N ASP A 37 -24.59 20.31 -5.94
CA ASP A 37 -25.49 19.20 -5.62
C ASP A 37 -26.93 19.44 -6.13
N GLY A 38 -27.78 18.42 -6.02
CA GLY A 38 -29.19 18.51 -6.43
C GLY A 38 -30.03 19.56 -5.68
N GLY A 39 -29.56 20.02 -4.51
CA GLY A 39 -30.18 21.08 -3.71
C GLY A 39 -29.68 22.50 -4.04
N GLY A 40 -28.76 22.65 -5.00
CA GLY A 40 -28.15 23.92 -5.36
C GLY A 40 -27.04 24.38 -4.40
N ARG A 41 -26.52 23.49 -3.56
CA ARG A 41 -25.36 23.75 -2.69
C ARG A 41 -24.09 23.39 -3.45
N THR A 42 -23.06 24.22 -3.32
CA THR A 42 -21.70 23.93 -3.80
C THR A 42 -20.95 23.19 -2.71
N MET A 43 -20.69 21.91 -2.93
CA MET A 43 -19.89 21.03 -2.08
C MET A 43 -18.45 21.01 -2.57
N THR A 44 -17.51 21.37 -1.71
CA THR A 44 -16.06 21.34 -1.98
C THR A 44 -15.40 20.38 -1.01
N VAL A 45 -14.56 19.48 -1.53
CA VAL A 45 -13.70 18.59 -0.74
C VAL A 45 -12.24 18.83 -1.10
N GLN A 46 -11.39 18.81 -0.09
CA GLN A 46 -9.98 19.12 -0.19
C GLN A 46 -9.15 18.06 0.53
N GLN A 47 -7.98 17.78 -0.02
CA GLN A 47 -6.98 16.91 0.57
C GLN A 47 -5.73 17.72 0.92
N TRP A 48 -5.25 17.57 2.15
CA TRP A 48 -4.16 18.35 2.70
C TRP A 48 -3.13 17.44 3.36
N ASP A 49 -1.87 17.88 3.31
CA ASP A 49 -0.76 17.32 4.09
C ASP A 49 -0.60 15.81 3.88
N THR A 50 -0.88 15.32 2.67
CA THR A 50 -0.91 13.90 2.36
C THR A 50 0.50 13.33 2.35
N PHE A 51 0.72 12.32 3.18
CA PHE A 51 1.98 11.63 3.25
C PHE A 51 1.77 10.13 3.37
N LEU A 52 2.29 9.40 2.38
CA LEU A 52 2.31 7.93 2.34
C LEU A 52 3.75 7.47 2.53
N ASN A 53 4.10 7.16 3.78
CA ASN A 53 5.44 6.80 4.17
C ASN A 53 5.68 5.29 4.01
N GLY A 54 6.28 4.87 2.90
CA GLY A 54 6.72 3.48 2.71
C GLY A 54 7.87 3.12 3.65
N VAL A 55 7.76 1.98 4.33
CA VAL A 55 8.77 1.48 5.27
C VAL A 55 9.22 0.06 4.91
N PHE A 56 10.35 -0.36 5.48
CA PHE A 56 10.77 -1.75 5.36
C PHE A 56 9.72 -2.67 6.01
N PRO A 57 9.25 -3.71 5.30
CA PRO A 57 8.24 -4.62 5.83
C PRO A 57 8.71 -5.30 7.11
N LEU A 58 7.87 -5.28 8.13
CA LEU A 58 8.14 -5.87 9.44
C LEU A 58 8.32 -7.40 9.35
N ASP A 59 7.62 -8.05 8.43
CA ASP A 59 7.71 -9.49 8.14
C ASP A 59 8.98 -9.87 7.35
N ARG A 60 9.79 -8.88 6.93
CA ARG A 60 10.99 -9.04 6.09
C ARG A 60 10.72 -9.79 4.78
N ASN A 61 9.49 -9.79 4.30
CA ASN A 61 9.11 -10.44 3.07
C ASN A 61 9.27 -9.48 1.89
N ARG A 62 9.97 -9.93 0.84
CA ARG A 62 10.20 -9.13 -0.39
C ARG A 62 8.92 -8.86 -1.19
N LEU A 63 7.88 -9.65 -0.96
CA LEU A 63 6.56 -9.52 -1.60
C LEU A 63 5.58 -8.68 -0.77
N THR A 64 6.01 -8.22 0.40
CA THR A 64 5.22 -7.34 1.26
C THR A 64 5.61 -5.89 1.01
N ARG A 65 4.62 -5.00 1.05
CA ARG A 65 4.77 -3.56 1.16
C ARG A 65 4.03 -3.07 2.39
N GLU A 66 4.62 -2.11 3.07
CA GLU A 66 4.10 -1.57 4.32
C GLU A 66 4.31 -0.05 4.33
N TRP A 67 3.31 0.69 4.81
CA TRP A 67 3.33 2.14 4.83
C TRP A 67 2.50 2.72 5.97
N PHE A 68 2.73 4.02 6.22
CA PHE A 68 1.92 4.83 7.11
C PHE A 68 1.28 6.00 6.35
N HIS A 69 -0.03 6.14 6.47
CA HIS A 69 -0.82 7.21 5.88
C HIS A 69 -1.07 8.33 6.90
N SER A 70 -0.69 9.54 6.52
CA SER A 70 -1.03 10.78 7.22
C SER A 70 -1.65 11.76 6.25
N GLY A 71 -2.58 12.58 6.72
CA GLY A 71 -3.24 13.58 5.89
C GLY A 71 -4.48 14.14 6.57
N LYS A 72 -5.12 15.10 5.90
CA LYS A 72 -6.30 15.78 6.40
C LYS A 72 -7.29 15.99 5.26
N ALA A 73 -8.54 15.60 5.50
CA ALA A 73 -9.65 15.95 4.62
C ALA A 73 -10.36 17.18 5.18
N VAL A 74 -10.63 18.15 4.31
CA VAL A 74 -11.37 19.37 4.64
C VAL A 74 -12.55 19.47 3.69
N TYR A 75 -13.70 19.92 4.19
CA TYR A 75 -14.85 20.19 3.33
C TYR A 75 -15.45 21.57 3.61
N SER A 76 -16.08 22.11 2.57
CA SER A 76 -16.86 23.34 2.62
C SER A 76 -18.13 23.20 1.77
N VAL A 77 -19.26 23.64 2.30
CA VAL A 77 -20.57 23.63 1.65
C VAL A 77 -21.10 25.05 1.67
N VAL A 78 -21.43 25.57 0.49
CA VAL A 78 -21.93 26.95 0.31
C VAL A 78 -23.25 26.91 -0.46
N GLY A 79 -24.24 27.66 0.00
CA GLY A 79 -25.54 27.76 -0.67
C GLY A 79 -26.72 27.60 0.29
N PRO A 80 -27.93 27.37 -0.25
CA PRO A 80 -29.15 27.25 0.55
C PRO A 80 -29.06 26.09 1.55
N GLY A 81 -29.35 26.35 2.83
CA GLY A 81 -29.37 25.30 3.86
C GLY A 81 -28.01 24.67 4.16
N ALA A 82 -26.89 25.34 3.85
CA ALA A 82 -25.55 24.83 4.12
C ALA A 82 -25.29 24.59 5.64
N ASP A 83 -25.90 25.40 6.52
CA ASP A 83 -25.77 25.25 7.96
C ASP A 83 -26.39 23.93 8.50
N GLU A 84 -27.35 23.38 7.76
CA GLU A 84 -28.03 22.11 8.06
C GLU A 84 -27.44 20.93 7.28
N PHE A 85 -26.29 21.14 6.62
CA PHE A 85 -25.61 20.06 5.91
C PHE A 85 -25.30 18.91 6.87
N ALA A 86 -25.53 17.69 6.39
CA ALA A 86 -25.16 16.46 7.06
C ALA A 86 -24.68 15.46 6.01
N GLY A 87 -23.62 14.75 6.31
CA GLY A 87 -22.99 13.83 5.38
C GLY A 87 -21.88 13.00 6.02
N THR A 88 -21.09 12.36 5.19
CA THR A 88 -19.95 11.53 5.58
C THR A 88 -18.69 12.04 4.88
N LEU A 89 -17.62 12.22 5.64
CA LEU A 89 -16.30 12.61 5.16
C LEU A 89 -15.35 11.41 5.24
N GLU A 90 -14.67 11.14 4.14
CA GLU A 90 -13.74 10.03 4.01
C GLU A 90 -12.38 10.49 3.49
N LEU A 91 -11.34 9.85 3.99
CA LEU A 91 -9.98 9.97 3.46
C LEU A 91 -9.43 8.55 3.30
N GLY A 92 -8.79 8.27 2.18
CA GLY A 92 -8.31 6.94 1.89
C GLY A 92 -7.37 6.91 0.69
N TYR A 93 -7.16 5.70 0.17
CA TYR A 93 -6.39 5.49 -1.04
C TYR A 93 -6.86 4.24 -1.80
N GLN A 94 -6.61 4.24 -3.10
CA GLN A 94 -6.70 3.06 -3.94
C GLN A 94 -5.33 2.38 -3.99
N VAL A 95 -5.28 1.07 -3.85
CA VAL A 95 -4.08 0.25 -3.98
C VAL A 95 -4.18 -0.62 -5.23
N GLY A 96 -3.11 -0.67 -6.02
CA GLY A 96 -3.03 -1.50 -7.21
C GLY A 96 -1.62 -2.05 -7.44
N PHE A 97 -1.57 -3.31 -7.87
CA PHE A 97 -0.34 -3.97 -8.31
C PHE A 97 -0.66 -5.01 -9.41
N PRO A 98 0.23 -5.20 -10.39
CA PRO A 98 -0.09 -5.97 -11.59
C PRO A 98 -0.10 -7.48 -11.38
N TRP A 99 0.67 -8.00 -10.42
CA TRP A 99 0.86 -9.45 -10.26
C TRP A 99 0.76 -9.92 -8.82
N SER A 100 0.05 -11.02 -8.61
CA SER A 100 0.08 -11.78 -7.36
C SER A 100 1.13 -12.88 -7.47
N LEU A 101 2.06 -12.95 -6.52
CA LEU A 101 3.12 -13.96 -6.50
C LEU A 101 3.06 -14.78 -5.21
N GLY A 102 2.81 -16.08 -5.36
CA GLY A 102 2.98 -17.07 -4.30
C GLY A 102 4.27 -17.86 -4.51
N VAL A 103 5.05 -18.07 -3.45
CA VAL A 103 6.26 -18.91 -3.50
C VAL A 103 6.09 -20.07 -2.53
N GLY A 104 6.16 -21.29 -3.06
CA GLY A 104 6.17 -22.53 -2.29
C GLY A 104 7.53 -23.22 -2.39
N ILE A 105 8.10 -23.61 -1.25
CA ILE A 105 9.27 -24.48 -1.19
C ILE A 105 8.82 -25.80 -0.57
N ASN A 106 8.99 -26.90 -1.32
CA ASN A 106 8.63 -28.23 -0.84
C ASN A 106 9.90 -29.07 -0.66
N PHE A 107 10.09 -29.56 0.57
CA PHE A 107 11.10 -30.56 0.89
C PHE A 107 10.42 -31.93 0.99
N SER A 108 10.87 -32.89 0.18
CA SER A 108 10.38 -34.26 0.25
C SER A 108 11.51 -35.24 0.52
N TYR A 109 11.30 -36.11 1.50
CA TYR A 109 12.17 -37.23 1.79
C TYR A 109 11.30 -38.45 2.02
N THR A 110 11.47 -39.46 1.18
CA THR A 110 10.79 -40.74 1.30
C THR A 110 11.81 -41.77 1.72
N THR A 111 11.54 -42.49 2.80
CA THR A 111 12.41 -43.60 3.23
C THR A 111 12.49 -44.65 2.11
N PRO A 112 13.67 -45.26 1.87
CA PRO A 112 13.81 -46.30 0.85
C PRO A 112 12.75 -47.38 1.02
N ASN A 113 12.08 -47.71 -0.08
CA ASN A 113 11.08 -48.77 -0.12
C ASN A 113 11.12 -49.46 -1.49
N ILE A 114 10.60 -50.67 -1.57
CA ILE A 114 10.55 -51.45 -2.81
C ILE A 114 9.10 -51.88 -3.07
N LEU A 115 8.65 -51.69 -4.30
CA LEU A 115 7.42 -52.26 -4.82
C LEU A 115 7.80 -53.27 -5.91
N LEU A 116 7.26 -54.48 -5.82
CA LEU A 116 7.40 -55.48 -6.88
C LEU A 116 6.47 -55.10 -8.03
N ASP A 117 7.02 -54.93 -9.22
CA ASP A 117 6.24 -54.53 -10.40
C ASP A 117 6.41 -55.61 -11.49
N ASP A 118 5.31 -56.22 -11.93
CA ASP A 118 5.32 -57.36 -12.87
C ASP A 118 6.27 -58.53 -12.48
N ALA A 119 6.53 -58.72 -11.19
CA ALA A 119 7.39 -59.79 -10.69
C ALA A 119 6.70 -61.16 -10.69
N ASN A 120 7.43 -62.21 -11.10
CA ASN A 120 6.94 -63.60 -11.05
C ASN A 120 6.89 -64.10 -9.60
N ILE A 121 5.69 -64.39 -9.09
CA ILE A 121 5.44 -64.93 -7.72
C ILE A 121 5.32 -66.46 -7.66
N SER A 122 5.58 -67.18 -8.77
CA SER A 122 5.50 -68.64 -8.81
C SER A 122 6.56 -69.29 -7.92
N PRO A 123 6.23 -70.35 -7.15
CA PRO A 123 7.18 -71.06 -6.28
C PRO A 123 8.42 -71.61 -7.00
N THR A 124 8.32 -71.85 -8.30
CA THR A 124 9.38 -72.43 -9.14
C THR A 124 10.19 -71.40 -9.93
N GLY A 125 9.81 -70.11 -9.86
CA GLY A 125 10.43 -69.02 -10.63
C GLY A 125 10.47 -67.69 -9.88
N PHE A 126 10.40 -67.74 -8.54
CA PHE A 126 10.32 -66.56 -7.69
C PHE A 126 11.61 -65.74 -7.77
N ASN A 127 11.54 -64.58 -8.44
CA ASN A 127 12.62 -63.61 -8.51
C ASN A 127 12.10 -62.21 -8.12
N PRO A 128 11.95 -61.93 -6.81
CA PRO A 128 11.36 -60.69 -6.32
C PRO A 128 12.23 -59.45 -6.59
N LEU A 129 13.51 -59.59 -6.90
CA LEU A 129 14.36 -58.44 -7.25
C LEU A 129 14.52 -58.24 -8.76
N GLY A 130 13.88 -59.09 -9.59
CA GLY A 130 13.98 -59.03 -11.04
C GLY A 130 13.28 -57.83 -11.69
N SER A 131 12.29 -57.25 -11.00
CA SER A 131 11.59 -56.03 -11.42
C SER A 131 11.00 -55.32 -10.21
N VAL A 132 11.58 -54.17 -9.86
CA VAL A 132 11.21 -53.38 -8.69
C VAL A 132 11.13 -51.89 -9.03
N ILE A 133 10.12 -51.22 -8.49
CA ILE A 133 10.02 -49.77 -8.47
C ILE A 133 10.42 -49.28 -7.08
N THR A 134 11.24 -48.24 -7.04
CA THR A 134 11.61 -47.53 -5.80
C THR A 134 11.09 -46.09 -5.86
N PRO A 135 10.71 -45.49 -4.73
CA PRO A 135 10.56 -44.04 -4.66
C PRO A 135 11.92 -43.35 -4.84
N ASN A 136 11.93 -42.03 -4.98
CA ASN A 136 13.18 -41.25 -5.07
C ASN A 136 14.14 -41.61 -3.92
N LEU A 137 15.34 -42.08 -4.28
CA LEU A 137 16.35 -42.58 -3.34
C LEU A 137 17.09 -41.47 -2.57
N PHE A 138 17.01 -40.24 -3.08
CA PHE A 138 17.61 -39.06 -2.48
C PHE A 138 16.53 -38.08 -2.03
N PRO A 139 16.80 -37.28 -0.98
CA PRO A 139 15.95 -36.15 -0.63
C PRO A 139 15.85 -35.19 -1.81
N GLY A 140 14.65 -34.70 -2.07
CA GLY A 140 14.35 -33.74 -3.13
C GLY A 140 13.97 -32.39 -2.54
N VAL A 141 14.42 -31.33 -3.18
CA VAL A 141 13.91 -29.97 -2.97
C VAL A 141 13.33 -29.50 -4.29
N SER A 142 12.08 -29.05 -4.26
CA SER A 142 11.45 -28.37 -5.38
C SER A 142 11.01 -26.96 -4.98
N ILE A 143 11.09 -26.05 -5.94
CA ILE A 143 10.60 -24.68 -5.82
C ILE A 143 9.52 -24.49 -6.87
N SER A 144 8.34 -24.07 -6.44
CA SER A 144 7.27 -23.61 -7.33
C SER A 144 6.99 -22.14 -7.05
N ALA A 145 6.87 -21.36 -8.11
CA ALA A 145 6.51 -19.97 -8.04
C ALA A 145 5.31 -19.75 -8.97
N ASP A 146 4.19 -19.34 -8.38
CA ASP A 146 2.93 -19.14 -9.09
C ASP A 146 2.71 -17.63 -9.26
N LEU A 147 2.82 -17.16 -10.50
CA LEU A 147 2.56 -15.77 -10.87
C LEU A 147 1.18 -15.66 -11.52
N GLY A 148 0.26 -15.01 -10.82
CA GLY A 148 -1.09 -14.73 -11.30
C GLY A 148 -1.31 -13.24 -11.57
N ASN A 149 -2.43 -12.92 -12.22
CA ASN A 149 -2.90 -11.55 -12.31
C ASN A 149 -3.15 -10.96 -10.90
N GLY A 150 -2.85 -9.68 -10.73
CA GLY A 150 -3.18 -8.96 -9.50
C GLY A 150 -4.70 -8.92 -9.24
N PRO A 151 -5.13 -8.57 -8.02
CA PRO A 151 -6.53 -8.55 -7.60
C PRO A 151 -7.33 -7.36 -8.16
N GLY A 152 -6.78 -6.60 -9.10
CA GLY A 152 -7.33 -5.33 -9.57
C GLY A 152 -6.99 -4.16 -8.63
N ILE A 153 -7.75 -3.08 -8.76
CA ILE A 153 -7.63 -1.89 -7.90
C ILE A 153 -8.59 -2.06 -6.73
N GLN A 154 -8.07 -1.96 -5.51
CA GLN A 154 -8.85 -2.01 -4.28
C GLN A 154 -8.87 -0.63 -3.62
N GLU A 155 -9.97 -0.27 -2.98
CA GLU A 155 -10.10 1.01 -2.27
C GLU A 155 -10.13 0.78 -0.76
N VAL A 156 -9.38 1.60 -0.02
CA VAL A 156 -9.29 1.56 1.44
C VAL A 156 -9.61 2.94 2.00
N ALA A 157 -10.67 3.03 2.80
CA ALA A 157 -10.95 4.22 3.59
C ALA A 157 -10.13 4.15 4.89
N THR A 158 -9.26 5.13 5.10
CA THR A 158 -8.50 5.27 6.36
C THR A 158 -9.40 5.74 7.49
N PHE A 159 -10.32 6.65 7.18
CA PHE A 159 -11.48 6.93 8.03
C PHE A 159 -12.70 7.21 7.16
N SER A 160 -13.86 7.00 7.77
CA SER A 160 -15.17 7.37 7.24
C SER A 160 -16.01 7.80 8.44
N VAL A 161 -16.35 9.08 8.51
CA VAL A 161 -17.00 9.68 9.69
C VAL A 161 -18.12 10.62 9.30
N ASP A 162 -19.16 10.67 10.12
CA ASP A 162 -20.27 11.60 9.92
C ASP A 162 -19.85 13.04 10.27
N VAL A 163 -20.30 13.98 9.46
CA VAL A 163 -20.04 15.42 9.59
C VAL A 163 -21.32 16.22 9.43
N SER A 164 -21.37 17.38 10.09
CA SER A 164 -22.51 18.29 10.05
C SER A 164 -22.07 19.75 10.03
N GLY A 165 -22.89 20.61 9.43
CA GLY A 165 -22.61 22.03 9.25
C GLY A 165 -21.79 22.30 7.99
N PRO A 166 -21.54 23.59 7.68
CA PRO A 166 -21.09 24.02 6.36
C PRO A 166 -19.60 23.83 6.14
N ASN A 167 -18.79 23.66 7.20
CA ASN A 167 -17.36 23.46 7.09
C ASN A 167 -16.89 22.46 8.15
N GLY A 168 -15.88 21.67 7.83
CA GLY A 168 -15.26 20.79 8.80
C GLY A 168 -13.98 20.16 8.28
N SER A 169 -13.20 19.59 9.19
CA SER A 169 -11.94 18.92 8.85
C SER A 169 -11.67 17.76 9.78
N VAL A 170 -11.14 16.68 9.23
CA VAL A 170 -10.69 15.52 10.00
C VAL A 170 -9.29 15.16 9.52
N ALA A 171 -8.38 14.98 10.48
CA ALA A 171 -6.99 14.66 10.24
C ALA A 171 -6.65 13.28 10.80
N VAL A 172 -5.73 12.60 10.14
CA VAL A 172 -5.17 11.32 10.55
C VAL A 172 -3.64 11.39 10.48
N ALA A 173 -2.98 10.76 11.43
CA ALA A 173 -1.53 10.64 11.46
C ALA A 173 -1.13 9.19 11.71
N ASN A 174 -0.20 8.69 10.91
CA ASN A 174 0.37 7.35 11.01
C ASN A 174 -0.64 6.20 11.03
N ALA A 175 -1.70 6.26 10.22
CA ALA A 175 -2.55 5.10 10.00
C ALA A 175 -1.78 4.03 9.21
N HIS A 176 -1.79 2.79 9.71
CA HIS A 176 -1.03 1.69 9.13
C HIS A 176 -1.71 1.09 7.89
N GLY A 177 -0.92 0.73 6.88
CA GLY A 177 -1.36 -0.01 5.71
C GLY A 177 -0.32 -1.04 5.27
N THR A 178 -0.79 -2.20 4.79
CA THR A 178 0.08 -3.25 4.28
C THR A 178 -0.60 -4.09 3.21
N VAL A 179 0.19 -4.64 2.28
CA VAL A 179 -0.24 -5.66 1.32
C VAL A 179 0.90 -6.66 1.09
N THR A 180 0.57 -7.94 0.92
CA THR A 180 1.54 -9.01 0.66
C THR A 180 1.19 -9.79 -0.60
N GLY A 181 2.14 -10.60 -1.08
CA GLY A 181 2.04 -11.31 -2.36
C GLY A 181 2.08 -10.36 -3.57
N ALA A 182 2.51 -9.11 -3.40
CA ALA A 182 2.52 -8.12 -4.46
C ALA A 182 3.84 -8.18 -5.24
N ALA A 183 3.73 -8.27 -6.57
CA ALA A 183 4.86 -8.22 -7.49
C ALA A 183 4.59 -7.22 -8.64
N GLY A 184 5.68 -6.62 -9.15
CA GLY A 184 5.62 -5.62 -10.23
C GLY A 184 5.34 -4.18 -9.78
N GLY A 185 5.27 -3.95 -8.47
CA GLY A 185 5.14 -2.62 -7.88
C GLY A 185 3.74 -2.27 -7.40
N VAL A 186 3.70 -1.63 -6.24
CA VAL A 186 2.47 -1.18 -5.58
C VAL A 186 2.36 0.32 -5.74
N LEU A 187 1.24 0.75 -6.32
CA LEU A 187 0.87 2.16 -6.41
C LEU A 187 -0.29 2.44 -5.47
N LEU A 188 -0.20 3.58 -4.78
CA LEU A 188 -1.25 4.09 -3.90
C LEU A 188 -1.76 5.43 -4.45
N ARG A 189 -3.06 5.53 -4.75
CA ARG A 189 -3.68 6.80 -5.17
C ARG A 189 -4.55 7.34 -4.02
N PRO A 190 -4.14 8.40 -3.31
CA PRO A 190 -4.93 8.96 -2.22
C PRO A 190 -6.17 9.70 -2.75
N PHE A 191 -7.24 9.70 -1.94
CA PHE A 191 -8.46 10.45 -2.21
C PHE A 191 -9.07 11.02 -0.93
N ALA A 192 -9.81 12.13 -1.08
CA ALA A 192 -10.74 12.64 -0.09
C ALA A 192 -12.15 12.71 -0.70
N ARG A 193 -13.15 12.21 0.03
CA ARG A 193 -14.53 12.09 -0.45
C ARG A 193 -15.51 12.69 0.55
N LEU A 194 -16.45 13.47 0.04
CA LEU A 194 -17.57 14.01 0.79
C LEU A 194 -18.87 13.47 0.19
N ILE A 195 -19.71 12.87 1.04
CA ILE A 195 -20.99 12.29 0.67
C ILE A 195 -22.09 13.01 1.45
N SER A 196 -23.01 13.67 0.75
CA SER A 196 -24.22 14.25 1.33
C SER A 196 -25.19 13.16 1.77
N LYS A 197 -25.95 13.38 2.85
CA LYS A 197 -27.04 12.48 3.26
C LYS A 197 -28.14 12.36 2.19
N ALA A 198 -28.22 13.31 1.25
CA ALA A 198 -29.12 13.25 0.10
C ALA A 198 -28.63 12.28 -1.01
N GLY A 199 -27.39 11.81 -0.95
CA GLY A 199 -26.78 10.88 -1.90
C GLY A 199 -25.77 11.51 -2.86
N ASP A 200 -25.69 12.83 -2.97
CA ASP A 200 -24.67 13.51 -3.76
C ASP A 200 -23.26 13.28 -3.20
N SER A 201 -22.27 13.04 -4.05
CA SER A 201 -20.90 12.81 -3.61
C SER A 201 -19.88 13.51 -4.49
N VAL A 202 -18.85 14.09 -3.88
CA VAL A 202 -17.69 14.67 -4.56
C VAL A 202 -16.42 14.02 -4.02
N THR A 203 -15.51 13.64 -4.92
CA THR A 203 -14.23 13.01 -4.55
C THR A 203 -13.10 13.68 -5.30
N THR A 204 -12.09 14.14 -4.57
CA THR A 204 -10.83 14.62 -5.13
C THR A 204 -9.78 13.52 -5.03
N TYR A 205 -8.90 13.43 -6.03
CA TYR A 205 -7.84 12.43 -6.10
C TYR A 205 -6.49 13.13 -6.16
N GLY A 206 -5.53 12.63 -5.38
CA GLY A 206 -4.14 13.08 -5.43
C GLY A 206 -3.27 12.31 -6.42
N GLU A 207 -2.03 12.76 -6.55
CA GLU A 207 -1.01 12.05 -7.34
C GLU A 207 -0.71 10.67 -6.74
N PRO A 208 -0.54 9.61 -7.56
CA PRO A 208 -0.17 8.29 -7.06
C PRO A 208 1.23 8.25 -6.46
N TRP A 209 1.39 7.50 -5.37
CA TRP A 209 2.65 7.25 -4.68
C TRP A 209 3.16 5.85 -4.99
N ASN A 210 4.44 5.75 -5.28
CA ASN A 210 5.10 4.48 -5.57
C ASN A 210 5.70 3.90 -4.27
N MET A 211 5.32 2.67 -3.94
CA MET A 211 5.78 1.96 -2.74
C MET A 211 6.88 0.93 -3.03
N ASN A 212 7.50 0.97 -4.21
CA ASN A 212 8.58 0.05 -4.59
C ASN A 212 9.97 0.57 -4.30
#